data_AF-A0A367GL58-F1
#
_entry.id   AF-A0A367GL58-F1
#
_cell.length_a   1.000
_cell.length_b   1.000
_cell.length_c   1.000
_cell.angle_alpha   90.00
_cell.angle_beta   90.00
_cell.angle_gamma   90.00
#
_symmetry.space_group_name_H-M   'P 1'
#
loop_
_entity.id
_entity.type
_entity.pdbx_description
1 polymer ?
#
loop_
_entity_poly.entity_id
_entity_poly.type
_entity_poly.pdbx_seq_one_letter_code
_entity_poly.pdbx_strand_id
1 'polypeptide(L)' 'MKRVEEFLEGLELKYTGSAFAGFIEDNPFVTFLGYDSNGWSHIWVKYCGKPIYMSVHDVELSYPAV' A
#
# COMPACT_ATOMS: atom_id res chain seq x y z
N MET A 1 -5.70 -19.67 -5.93
CA MET A 1 -6.34 -18.37 -6.18
C MET A 1 -5.84 -17.41 -5.10
N LYS A 2 -4.97 -16.45 -5.45
CA LYS A 2 -4.62 -15.36 -4.52
C LYS A 2 -5.85 -14.48 -4.39
N ARG A 3 -6.30 -14.20 -3.17
CA ARG A 3 -7.35 -13.21 -2.91
C ARG A 3 -6.86 -11.89 -3.50
N VAL A 4 -7.57 -11.39 -4.50
CA VAL A 4 -7.47 -9.98 -4.86
C VAL A 4 -8.22 -9.27 -3.73
N GLU A 5 -7.49 -8.80 -2.73
CA GLU A 5 -8.07 -7.95 -1.72
C GLU A 5 -8.41 -6.64 -2.40
N GLU A 6 -9.70 -6.32 -2.50
CA GLU A 6 -10.17 -5.03 -2.98
C GLU A 6 -9.90 -3.99 -1.89
N PHE A 7 -8.88 -3.18 -2.10
CA PHE A 7 -8.60 -2.05 -1.22
C PHE A 7 -9.53 -0.88 -1.55
N LEU A 8 -10.03 -0.23 -0.50
CA LEU A 8 -10.84 0.98 -0.61
C LEU A 8 -9.95 2.20 -0.48
N GLU A 9 -10.17 3.23 -1.30
CA GLU A 9 -9.45 4.50 -1.18
C GLU A 9 -9.52 5.04 0.26
N GLY A 10 -8.38 5.49 0.79
CA GLY A 10 -8.26 5.93 2.17
C GLY A 10 -7.91 4.83 3.18
N LEU A 11 -7.88 3.56 2.78
CA LEU A 11 -7.49 2.44 3.64
C LEU A 11 -6.02 2.54 4.06
N GLU A 12 -5.75 2.34 5.35
CA GLU A 12 -4.39 2.26 5.86
C GLU A 12 -3.82 0.85 5.69
N LEU A 13 -2.68 0.78 5.02
CA LEU A 13 -1.93 -0.44 4.76
C LEU A 13 -0.58 -0.37 5.46
N LYS A 14 -0.06 -1.53 5.85
CA LYS A 14 1.31 -1.66 6.35
C LYS A 14 2.21 -2.05 5.20
N TYR A 15 3.27 -1.26 4.95
CA TYR A 15 4.31 -1.60 4.01
C TYR A 15 5.20 -2.71 4.57
N THR A 16 5.39 -3.77 3.78
CA THR A 16 6.18 -4.96 4.09
C THR A 16 7.27 -5.25 3.06
N GLY A 17 7.36 -4.41 2.01
CA GLY A 17 8.40 -4.49 1.00
C GLY A 17 9.78 -4.03 1.47
N SER A 18 10.73 -3.99 0.53
CA SER A 18 12.09 -3.53 0.79
C SER A 18 12.14 -2.00 0.99
N ALA A 19 12.97 -1.53 1.93
CA ALA A 19 13.12 -0.09 2.18
C ALA A 19 13.47 0.69 0.90
N PHE A 20 12.77 1.81 0.68
CA PHE A 20 13.00 2.74 -0.43
C PHE A 20 13.51 4.10 0.09
N ALA A 21 13.94 4.98 -0.82
CA ALA A 21 14.47 6.28 -0.45
C ALA A 21 13.45 7.13 0.31
N GLY A 22 13.76 7.44 1.58
CA GLY A 22 12.87 8.21 2.46
C GLY A 22 11.85 7.38 3.24
N PHE A 23 11.94 6.05 3.18
CA PHE A 23 11.17 5.16 4.05
C PHE A 23 11.66 5.26 5.51
N ILE A 24 10.72 5.28 6.45
CA ILE A 24 10.95 5.32 7.90
C ILE A 24 10.41 4.03 8.49
N GLU A 25 11.29 3.12 8.93
CA GLU A 25 10.91 1.79 9.43
C GLU A 25 9.97 1.84 10.64
N ASP A 26 10.12 2.84 11.52
CA ASP A 26 9.25 3.06 12.68
C ASP A 26 7.84 3.51 12.30
N ASN A 27 7.64 3.97 11.06
CA ASN A 27 6.35 4.38 10.52
C ASN A 27 6.11 3.75 9.15
N PRO A 28 5.80 2.44 9.08
CA PRO A 28 5.64 1.70 7.83
C PRO A 28 4.22 1.84 7.24
N PHE A 29 3.40 2.77 7.72
CA PHE A 29 2.00 2.87 7.32
C PHE A 29 1.82 3.80 6.12
N VAL A 30 1.01 3.36 5.16
CA VAL A 30 0.70 4.07 3.92
C VAL A 30 -0.81 4.11 3.71
N THR A 31 -1.31 5.15 3.04
CA THR A 31 -2.74 5.25 2.71
C THR A 31 -2.98 4.85 1.27
N PHE A 32 -3.84 3.88 1.02
CA PHE A 32 -4.20 3.47 -0.34
C PHE A 32 -4.95 4.58 -1.09
N LEU A 33 -4.53 4.84 -2.33
CA LEU A 33 -5.13 5.84 -3.23
C LEU A 33 -5.88 5.20 -4.41
N GLY A 34 -5.49 4.01 -4.83
CA GLY A 34 -6.12 3.35 -5.98
C GLY A 34 -5.20 2.34 -6.67
N TYR A 35 -5.80 1.52 -7.54
CA TYR A 35 -5.05 0.66 -8.45
C TYR A 35 -4.56 1.45 -9.66
N ASP A 36 -3.47 0.99 -10.24
CA ASP A 36 -3.07 1.47 -11.56
C ASP A 36 -4.02 0.95 -12.64
N SER A 37 -4.33 1.79 -13.64
CA SER A 37 -5.31 1.45 -14.69
C SER A 37 -4.89 0.26 -15.56
N ASN A 38 -3.60 -0.10 -15.58
CA ASN A 38 -3.06 -1.15 -16.43
C ASN A 38 -2.92 -2.51 -15.73
N GLY A 39 -3.28 -2.64 -14.45
CA GLY A 39 -3.28 -3.94 -13.78
C GLY A 39 -3.51 -3.91 -12.26
N TRP A 40 -3.97 -5.04 -11.73
CA TRP A 40 -4.28 -5.23 -10.31
C TRP A 40 -3.06 -5.55 -9.44
N SER A 41 -1.85 -5.50 -10.02
CA SER A 41 -0.59 -5.86 -9.36
C SER A 41 0.13 -4.67 -8.73
N HIS A 42 -0.27 -3.45 -9.09
CA HIS A 42 0.34 -2.21 -8.60
C HIS A 42 -0.71 -1.24 -8.12
N ILE A 43 -0.32 -0.46 -7.13
CA ILE A 43 -1.17 0.47 -6.42
C ILE A 43 -0.44 1.79 -6.22
N TRP A 44 -1.23 2.85 -6.13
CA TRP A 44 -0.81 4.13 -5.65
C TRP A 44 -1.13 4.24 -4.16
N VAL A 45 -0.15 4.68 -3.38
CA VAL A 45 -0.30 4.94 -1.94
C VAL A 45 0.22 6.33 -1.61
N LYS A 46 -0.27 6.94 -0.53
CA LYS A 46 0.26 8.17 0.04
C LYS A 46 1.15 7.81 1.21
N TYR A 47 2.39 8.29 1.18
CA TYR A 47 3.35 8.17 2.26
C TYR A 47 4.06 9.51 2.50
N CYS A 48 4.07 9.99 3.74
CA CYS A 48 4.65 11.29 4.10
C CYS A 48 4.19 12.45 3.18
N GLY A 49 2.93 12.42 2.75
CA GLY A 49 2.35 13.44 1.87
C GLY A 49 2.66 13.29 0.38
N LYS A 50 3.43 12.29 -0.04
CA LYS A 50 3.79 12.03 -1.44
C LYS A 50 3.07 10.78 -1.98
N PRO A 51 2.62 10.78 -3.24
CA PRO A 51 2.17 9.57 -3.91
C PRO A 51 3.38 8.68 -4.23
N ILE A 52 3.25 7.40 -3.92
CA ILE A 52 4.24 6.35 -4.20
C ILE A 52 3.55 5.25 -4.99
N TYR A 53 4.19 4.82 -6.06
CA TYR A 53 3.78 3.66 -6.85
C TYR A 53 4.52 2.42 -6.34
N MET A 54 3.79 1.35 -6.03
CA MET A 54 4.39 0.10 -5.53
C MET A 54 3.56 -1.13 -5.88
N SER A 55 4.12 -2.31 -5.61
CA SER A 55 3.36 -3.55 -5.78
C SER A 55 2.34 -3.71 -4.67
N VAL A 56 1.17 -4.24 -5.03
CA VAL A 56 0.17 -4.70 -4.06
C VAL A 56 0.73 -5.81 -3.14
N HIS A 57 1.80 -6.49 -3.55
CA HIS A 57 2.46 -7.52 -2.75
C HIS A 57 3.42 -6.97 -1.69
N ASP A 58 3.74 -5.68 -1.74
CA ASP A 58 4.62 -5.02 -0.75
C ASP A 58 3.83 -4.40 0.40
N VAL A 59 2.53 -4.69 0.49
CA VAL A 59 1.63 -4.14 1.50
C VAL A 59 0.73 -5.24 2.06
N GLU A 60 0.31 -5.05 3.30
CA GLU A 60 -0.65 -5.90 3.99
C GLU A 60 -1.69 -5.04 4.72
N LEU A 61 -2.89 -5.59 4.94
CA LEU A 61 -3.90 -4.95 5.76
C LEU A 61 -3.37 -4.70 7.17
N SER A 62 -3.49 -3.45 7.64
CA SER A 62 -3.25 -3.14 9.05
C SER A 62 -4.40 -3.74 9.88
N TYR A 63 -4.20 -4.93 10.46
CA TYR A 63 -5.25 -5.62 11.22
C TYR A 63 -5.40 -5.12 12.67
N PRO A 64 -6.60 -5.30 13.27
CA PRO A 64 -7.77 -5.91 12.65
C PRO A 64 -8.75 -4.87 12.10
N ALA A 65 -9.10 -5.04 10.82
CA ALA A 65 -10.30 -4.45 10.25
C ALA A 65 -11.45 -4.66 11.24
N VAL A 66 -12.02 -3.54 11.71
CA VAL A 66 -13.09 -3.49 12.71
C VAL A 66 -14.31 -4.25 12.22
#